data_AF-A0A2V6AP24-F1
#
_entry.id   AF-A0A2V6AP24-F1
#
_cell.length_a   1.000
_cell.length_b   1.000
_cell.length_c   1.000
_cell.angle_alpha   90.00
_cell.angle_beta   90.00
_cell.angle_gamma   90.00
#
_symmetry.space_group_name_H-M   'P 1'
#
loop_
_entity.id
_entity.type
_entity.pdbx_description
1 polymer ?
#
loop_
_entity_poly.entity_id
_entity_poly.type
_entity_poly.pdbx_seq_one_letter_code
_entity_poly.pdbx_strand_id
1 'polypeptide(L)'
;IMTRETVDRIINWLAKTDIPIVDLTGGAPEMIPDFRRFIERVKDLTPSRHVIDRCNLTILLEHGYEHLARFLAEKKVEIIASMPCYSAANVDAQRGDGVFEGSIAALRLLNSLGYGTDPELPLHLVYNPVGAFLPPSQDELENDYKRELQKHFGIVFNRLFTLSNLPIGRFAAYLRHINELDKYMQLLIDAFNPATIEGLMCRNTISVGWRGEVYDCDFNQQLGMQWNNGQAIFLWDVDPDSLENRAIMTADHCFGCTAGAGSSCGGAIV
;
A
#
# COMPACT_ATOMS: atom_id res chain seq x y z
N ILE A 1 -12.71 14.16 -2.62
CA ILE A 1 -13.14 12.77 -2.83
C ILE A 1 -13.08 12.48 -4.32
N MET A 2 -12.64 11.30 -4.72
CA MET A 2 -12.56 10.92 -6.13
C MET A 2 -13.96 10.93 -6.76
N THR A 3 -14.13 11.59 -7.91
CA THR A 3 -15.43 11.72 -8.57
C THR A 3 -15.67 10.58 -9.55
N ARG A 4 -16.94 10.33 -9.90
CA ARG A 4 -17.31 9.38 -10.96
C ARG A 4 -16.63 9.68 -12.28
N GLU A 5 -16.51 10.96 -12.64
CA GLU A 5 -15.82 11.39 -13.85
C GLU A 5 -14.35 10.98 -13.83
N THR A 6 -13.64 11.20 -12.72
CA THR A 6 -12.24 10.75 -12.60
C THR A 6 -12.13 9.23 -12.69
N VAL A 7 -13.02 8.49 -12.02
CA VAL A 7 -13.12 7.02 -12.12
C VAL A 7 -13.25 6.58 -13.58
N ASP A 8 -14.16 7.19 -14.33
CA ASP A 8 -14.41 6.85 -15.73
C ASP A 8 -13.21 7.15 -16.61
N ARG A 9 -12.54 8.28 -16.40
CA ARG A 9 -11.34 8.64 -17.17
C ARG A 9 -10.19 7.69 -16.89
N ILE A 10 -9.98 7.26 -15.64
CA ILE A 10 -8.96 6.27 -15.29
C ILE A 10 -9.26 4.92 -15.94
N ILE A 11 -10.51 4.43 -15.82
CA ILE A 11 -10.91 3.15 -16.45
C ILE A 11 -10.74 3.22 -17.97
N ASN A 12 -11.16 4.32 -18.60
CA ASN A 12 -11.03 4.50 -20.05
C ASN A 12 -9.58 4.57 -20.51
N TRP A 13 -8.68 5.11 -19.68
CA TRP A 13 -7.25 5.11 -19.97
C TRP A 13 -6.67 3.69 -19.80
N LEU A 14 -6.97 3.01 -18.69
CA LEU A 14 -6.53 1.65 -18.40
C LEU A 14 -7.03 0.62 -19.43
N ALA A 15 -8.20 0.87 -20.04
CA ALA A 15 -8.74 0.02 -21.11
C ALA A 15 -7.88 0.03 -22.39
N LYS A 16 -6.98 1.02 -22.56
CA LYS A 16 -6.06 1.13 -23.69
C LYS A 16 -4.73 0.43 -23.44
N THR A 17 -4.56 -0.20 -22.28
CA THR A 17 -3.28 -0.76 -21.85
C THR A 17 -3.43 -2.24 -21.48
N ASP A 18 -2.29 -2.93 -21.48
CA ASP A 18 -2.16 -4.29 -20.95
C ASP A 18 -1.60 -4.30 -19.52
N ILE A 19 -1.73 -3.18 -18.78
CA ILE A 19 -1.28 -3.09 -17.39
C ILE A 19 -2.03 -4.15 -16.57
N PRO A 20 -1.33 -5.11 -15.96
CA PRO A 20 -1.98 -6.30 -15.41
C PRO A 20 -2.54 -6.08 -14.01
N ILE A 21 -2.07 -5.07 -13.27
CA ILE A 21 -2.36 -4.87 -11.85
C ILE A 21 -2.89 -3.47 -11.61
N VAL A 22 -3.98 -3.37 -10.83
CA VAL A 22 -4.48 -2.12 -10.25
C VAL A 22 -4.39 -2.24 -8.73
N ASP A 23 -3.50 -1.45 -8.14
CA ASP A 23 -3.26 -1.40 -6.69
C ASP A 23 -3.97 -0.18 -6.08
N LEU A 24 -5.04 -0.44 -5.34
CA LEU A 24 -5.86 0.58 -4.68
C LEU A 24 -5.27 0.90 -3.30
N THR A 25 -4.65 2.07 -3.20
CA THR A 25 -4.01 2.56 -1.98
C THR A 25 -4.60 3.89 -1.51
N GLY A 26 -4.27 4.29 -0.29
CA GLY A 26 -4.72 5.54 0.32
C GLY A 26 -5.05 5.37 1.80
N GLY A 27 -5.90 6.25 2.34
CA GLY A 27 -6.39 6.11 3.71
C GLY A 27 -7.38 4.94 3.87
N ALA A 28 -8.46 4.99 3.08
CA ALA A 28 -9.45 3.93 2.95
C ALA A 28 -10.07 4.07 1.54
N PRO A 29 -9.49 3.45 0.49
CA PRO A 29 -10.00 3.56 -0.88
C PRO A 29 -11.46 3.11 -0.99
N GLU A 30 -11.91 2.24 -0.09
CA GLU A 30 -13.27 1.70 -0.01
C GLU A 30 -14.31 2.78 0.27
N MET A 31 -13.90 3.92 0.83
CA MET A 31 -14.76 5.10 1.06
C MET A 31 -15.03 5.92 -0.20
N ILE A 32 -14.41 5.58 -1.35
CA ILE A 32 -14.75 6.21 -2.63
C ILE A 32 -16.19 5.77 -2.98
N PRO A 33 -17.13 6.71 -3.27
CA PRO A 33 -18.53 6.36 -3.53
C PRO A 33 -18.71 5.36 -4.69
N ASP A 34 -17.79 5.41 -5.65
CA ASP A 34 -17.74 4.55 -6.82
C ASP A 34 -16.78 3.35 -6.68
N PHE A 35 -16.28 3.02 -5.48
CA PHE A 35 -15.30 1.95 -5.26
C PHE A 35 -15.73 0.60 -5.85
N ARG A 36 -16.94 0.14 -5.54
CA ARG A 36 -17.46 -1.14 -6.07
C ARG A 36 -17.54 -1.14 -7.59
N ARG A 37 -18.07 -0.04 -8.15
CA ARG A 37 -18.16 0.14 -9.59
C ARG A 37 -16.77 0.17 -10.24
N PHE A 38 -15.79 0.81 -9.61
CA PHE A 38 -14.43 0.84 -10.10
C PHE A 38 -13.86 -0.58 -10.21
N ILE A 39 -13.97 -1.39 -9.14
CA ILE A 39 -13.50 -2.77 -9.14
C ILE A 39 -14.20 -3.60 -10.23
N GLU A 40 -15.53 -3.52 -10.32
CA GLU A 40 -16.29 -4.23 -11.35
C GLU A 40 -15.83 -3.88 -12.76
N ARG A 41 -15.72 -2.57 -13.03
CA ARG A 41 -15.32 -2.08 -14.34
C ARG A 41 -13.89 -2.46 -14.69
N VAL A 42 -12.97 -2.47 -13.73
CA VAL A 42 -11.58 -2.91 -13.94
C VAL A 42 -11.53 -4.42 -14.22
N LYS A 43 -12.29 -5.24 -13.48
CA LYS A 43 -12.37 -6.69 -13.67
C LYS A 43 -13.02 -7.06 -15.02
N ASP A 44 -13.93 -6.23 -15.53
CA ASP A 44 -14.60 -6.43 -16.84
C ASP A 44 -13.71 -6.08 -18.05
N LEU A 45 -12.57 -5.41 -17.84
CA LEU A 45 -11.68 -5.05 -18.95
C LEU A 45 -10.99 -6.31 -19.52
N THR A 46 -10.68 -6.28 -20.80
CA THR A 46 -9.93 -7.35 -21.49
C THR A 46 -8.53 -6.86 -21.84
N PRO A 47 -7.43 -7.52 -21.42
CA PRO A 47 -7.36 -8.72 -20.57
C PRO A 47 -7.73 -8.47 -19.09
N SER A 48 -8.37 -9.40 -18.38
CA SER A 48 -8.75 -9.18 -16.97
C SER A 48 -7.57 -8.69 -16.11
N ARG A 49 -7.79 -7.66 -15.30
CA ARG A 49 -6.77 -7.09 -14.41
C ARG A 49 -6.84 -7.73 -13.02
N HIS A 50 -5.68 -7.94 -12.42
CA HIS A 50 -5.55 -8.22 -11.00
C HIS A 50 -5.80 -6.95 -10.21
N VAL A 51 -6.55 -7.06 -9.11
CA VAL A 51 -6.91 -5.90 -8.28
C VAL A 51 -6.46 -6.19 -6.86
N ILE A 52 -5.70 -5.25 -6.30
CA ILE A 52 -5.23 -5.27 -4.92
C ILE A 52 -5.94 -4.15 -4.18
N ASP A 53 -6.46 -4.45 -2.99
CA ASP A 53 -7.03 -3.48 -2.06
C ASP A 53 -6.14 -3.37 -0.82
N ARG A 54 -5.52 -2.19 -0.64
CA ARG A 54 -4.74 -1.89 0.56
C ARG A 54 -5.66 -1.45 1.67
N CYS A 55 -6.30 -2.44 2.28
CA CYS A 55 -7.42 -2.27 3.18
C CYS A 55 -6.97 -1.81 4.58
N ASN A 56 -7.70 -0.83 5.12
CA ASN A 56 -7.69 -0.58 6.55
C ASN A 56 -8.72 -1.51 7.22
N LEU A 57 -8.27 -2.57 7.89
CA LEU A 57 -9.12 -3.64 8.45
C LEU A 57 -10.37 -3.17 9.19
N THR A 58 -10.29 -2.07 9.93
CA THR A 58 -11.43 -1.57 10.72
C THR A 58 -12.62 -1.15 9.85
N ILE A 59 -12.39 -0.73 8.59
CA ILE A 59 -13.46 -0.33 7.65
C ILE A 59 -14.45 -1.47 7.39
N LEU A 60 -14.00 -2.73 7.48
CA LEU A 60 -14.84 -3.91 7.25
C LEU A 60 -15.90 -4.11 8.34
N LEU A 61 -15.75 -3.41 9.47
CA LEU A 61 -16.66 -3.47 10.62
C LEU A 61 -17.46 -2.18 10.81
N GLU A 62 -17.17 -1.14 10.03
CA GLU A 62 -17.86 0.15 10.11
C GLU A 62 -19.28 0.07 9.55
N HIS A 63 -20.16 0.91 10.08
CA HIS A 63 -21.55 0.97 9.61
C HIS A 63 -21.61 1.42 8.14
N GLY A 64 -22.39 0.70 7.34
CA GLY A 64 -22.51 0.92 5.89
C GLY A 64 -21.52 0.11 5.04
N TYR A 65 -20.56 -0.59 5.66
CA TYR A 65 -19.55 -1.42 4.99
C TYR A 65 -19.68 -2.91 5.30
N GLU A 66 -20.77 -3.35 5.92
CA GLU A 66 -20.99 -4.73 6.38
C GLU A 66 -20.89 -5.77 5.25
N HIS A 67 -21.15 -5.35 4.00
CA HIS A 67 -21.07 -6.20 2.81
C HIS A 67 -19.73 -6.12 2.06
N LEU A 68 -18.83 -5.23 2.47
CA LEU A 68 -17.58 -4.95 1.75
C LEU A 68 -16.67 -6.18 1.67
N ALA A 69 -16.43 -6.86 2.80
CA ALA A 69 -15.59 -8.06 2.85
C ALA A 69 -16.07 -9.15 1.87
N ARG A 70 -17.39 -9.38 1.83
CA ARG A 70 -18.01 -10.35 0.93
C ARG A 70 -17.89 -9.92 -0.54
N PHE A 71 -18.12 -8.64 -0.83
CA PHE A 71 -17.95 -8.10 -2.18
C PHE A 71 -16.52 -8.27 -2.69
N LEU A 72 -15.51 -7.95 -1.86
CA LEU A 72 -14.10 -8.14 -2.21
C LEU A 72 -13.79 -9.62 -2.52
N ALA A 73 -14.31 -10.54 -1.70
CA ALA A 73 -14.16 -11.98 -1.91
C ALA A 73 -14.82 -12.44 -3.22
N GLU A 74 -16.06 -12.02 -3.50
CA GLU A 74 -16.79 -12.36 -4.72
C GLU A 74 -16.06 -11.88 -5.99
N LYS A 75 -15.38 -10.73 -5.89
CA LYS A 75 -14.58 -10.16 -7.00
C LYS A 75 -13.13 -10.65 -7.01
N LYS A 76 -12.73 -11.54 -6.09
CA LYS A 76 -11.36 -12.07 -5.95
C LYS A 76 -10.34 -10.94 -5.93
N VAL A 77 -10.55 -9.99 -5.03
CA VAL A 77 -9.63 -8.87 -4.80
C VAL A 77 -8.58 -9.33 -3.80
N GLU A 78 -7.30 -9.16 -4.11
CA GLU A 78 -6.23 -9.41 -3.15
C GLU A 78 -6.27 -8.35 -2.05
N ILE A 79 -6.10 -8.75 -0.79
CA ILE A 79 -6.10 -7.81 0.33
C ILE A 79 -4.70 -7.71 0.93
N ILE A 80 -4.21 -6.48 1.02
CA ILE A 80 -2.98 -6.14 1.76
C ILE A 80 -3.36 -5.22 2.92
N ALA A 81 -3.37 -5.76 4.14
CA ALA A 81 -3.86 -5.05 5.33
C ALA A 81 -2.71 -4.56 6.22
N SER A 82 -2.80 -3.32 6.71
CA SER A 82 -1.84 -2.81 7.71
C SER A 82 -2.06 -3.45 9.08
N MET A 83 -1.04 -4.12 9.62
CA MET A 83 -1.04 -4.70 10.97
C MET A 83 0.33 -4.45 11.62
N PRO A 84 0.53 -3.29 12.30
CA PRO A 84 1.87 -2.86 12.72
C PRO A 84 2.44 -3.70 13.88
N CYS A 85 1.61 -4.48 14.58
CA CYS A 85 2.06 -5.45 15.57
C CYS A 85 1.01 -6.54 15.78
N TYR A 86 1.42 -7.74 16.20
CA TYR A 86 0.52 -8.80 16.69
C TYR A 86 0.16 -8.64 18.18
N SER A 87 0.65 -7.59 18.85
CA SER A 87 0.36 -7.28 20.25
C SER A 87 -0.58 -6.08 20.38
N ALA A 88 -1.62 -6.23 21.21
CA ALA A 88 -2.60 -5.19 21.50
C ALA A 88 -1.95 -3.88 21.97
N ALA A 89 -1.04 -3.95 22.94
CA ALA A 89 -0.38 -2.78 23.50
C ALA A 89 0.33 -1.94 22.42
N ASN A 90 0.96 -2.58 21.44
CA ASN A 90 1.68 -1.90 20.38
C ASN A 90 0.74 -1.33 19.31
N VAL A 91 -0.35 -2.03 18.99
CA VAL A 91 -1.32 -1.55 18.00
C VAL A 91 -2.13 -0.40 18.57
N ASP A 92 -2.64 -0.53 19.79
CA ASP A 92 -3.47 0.48 20.42
C ASP A 92 -2.66 1.76 20.70
N ALA A 93 -1.38 1.64 21.10
CA ALA A 93 -0.48 2.79 21.24
C ALA A 93 -0.25 3.57 19.93
N GLN A 94 -0.35 2.91 18.76
CA GLN A 94 -0.12 3.55 17.46
C GLN A 94 -1.41 4.04 16.80
N ARG A 95 -2.51 3.30 16.96
CA ARG A 95 -3.73 3.47 16.17
C ARG A 95 -4.94 3.90 17.01
N GLY A 96 -4.83 3.87 18.34
CA GLY A 96 -5.88 4.20 19.28
C GLY A 96 -6.50 2.96 19.93
N ASP A 97 -7.12 3.17 21.08
CA ASP A 97 -7.70 2.10 21.90
C ASP A 97 -8.77 1.31 21.13
N GLY A 98 -8.68 -0.03 21.17
CA GLY A 98 -9.65 -0.94 20.57
C GLY A 98 -9.42 -1.24 19.08
N VAL A 99 -8.44 -0.61 18.44
CA VAL A 99 -8.10 -0.90 17.03
C VAL A 99 -7.53 -2.30 16.87
N PHE A 100 -6.81 -2.81 17.86
CA PHE A 100 -6.33 -4.18 17.82
C PHE A 100 -7.49 -5.19 17.73
N GLU A 101 -8.46 -5.08 18.64
CA GLU A 101 -9.62 -5.99 18.66
C GLU A 101 -10.44 -5.89 17.37
N GLY A 102 -10.63 -4.69 16.83
CA GLY A 102 -11.25 -4.47 15.53
C GLY A 102 -10.48 -5.16 14.39
N SER A 103 -9.15 -5.02 14.37
CA SER A 103 -8.30 -5.69 13.37
C SER A 103 -8.40 -7.21 13.45
N ILE A 104 -8.38 -7.78 14.66
CA ILE A 104 -8.52 -9.23 14.87
C ILE A 104 -9.91 -9.73 14.41
N ALA A 105 -10.98 -9.00 14.73
CA ALA A 105 -12.32 -9.35 14.30
C ALA A 105 -12.46 -9.29 12.77
N ALA A 106 -11.91 -8.26 12.13
CA ALA A 106 -11.88 -8.12 10.67
C ALA A 106 -11.07 -9.23 9.99
N LEU A 107 -9.92 -9.62 10.55
CA LEU A 107 -9.12 -10.74 10.02
C LEU A 107 -9.82 -12.10 10.15
N ARG A 108 -10.57 -12.31 11.25
CA ARG A 108 -11.41 -13.51 11.40
C ARG A 108 -12.55 -13.55 10.38
N LEU A 109 -13.19 -12.41 10.14
CA LEU A 109 -14.17 -12.27 9.04
C LEU A 109 -13.49 -12.60 7.70
N LEU A 110 -12.31 -12.05 7.48
CA LEU A 110 -11.30 -12.41 6.49
C LEU A 110 -11.26 -13.91 6.19
N ASN A 111 -10.69 -14.65 7.14
CA ASN A 111 -10.46 -16.08 7.03
C ASN A 111 -11.77 -16.87 6.91
N SER A 112 -12.88 -16.41 7.49
CA SER A 112 -14.18 -17.07 7.34
C SER A 112 -14.71 -17.06 5.90
N LEU A 113 -14.24 -16.11 5.07
CA LEU A 113 -14.55 -16.00 3.66
C LEU A 113 -13.54 -16.74 2.76
N GLY A 114 -12.50 -17.35 3.33
CA GLY A 114 -11.46 -18.10 2.61
C GLY A 114 -10.15 -17.32 2.39
N TYR A 115 -10.08 -16.05 2.78
CA TYR A 115 -8.83 -15.29 2.65
C TYR A 115 -7.70 -15.92 3.44
N GLY A 116 -6.50 -15.97 2.85
CA GLY A 116 -5.32 -16.56 3.48
C GLY A 116 -5.16 -18.06 3.27
N THR A 117 -6.21 -18.77 2.85
CA THR A 117 -6.19 -20.23 2.62
C THR A 117 -6.56 -20.60 1.19
N ASP A 118 -7.54 -19.92 0.59
CA ASP A 118 -7.88 -20.06 -0.82
C ASP A 118 -6.84 -19.31 -1.68
N PRO A 119 -6.18 -19.97 -2.65
CA PRO A 119 -5.24 -19.32 -3.57
C PRO A 119 -5.84 -18.15 -4.38
N GLU A 120 -7.16 -18.11 -4.57
CA GLU A 120 -7.84 -17.01 -5.26
C GLU A 120 -8.18 -15.83 -4.34
N LEU A 121 -7.95 -15.96 -3.03
CA LEU A 121 -8.21 -14.93 -2.01
C LEU A 121 -6.94 -14.66 -1.17
N PRO A 122 -5.90 -14.05 -1.76
CA PRO A 122 -4.68 -13.75 -1.04
C PRO A 122 -4.93 -12.67 0.03
N LEU A 123 -4.37 -12.91 1.21
CA LEU A 123 -4.36 -11.97 2.33
C LEU A 123 -2.92 -11.79 2.80
N HIS A 124 -2.42 -10.58 2.67
CA HIS A 124 -1.11 -10.18 3.14
C HIS A 124 -1.23 -9.14 4.24
N LEU A 125 -0.25 -9.13 5.14
CA LEU A 125 -0.16 -8.15 6.22
C LEU A 125 1.04 -7.24 6.00
N VAL A 126 0.96 -6.01 6.50
CA VAL A 126 2.06 -5.04 6.44
C VAL A 126 2.50 -4.67 7.85
N TYR A 127 3.78 -4.87 8.12
CA TYR A 127 4.47 -4.33 9.29
C TYR A 127 5.05 -2.96 8.97
N ASN A 128 4.62 -1.96 9.73
CA ASN A 128 5.21 -0.63 9.73
C ASN A 128 5.93 -0.41 11.06
N PRO A 129 7.24 -0.13 11.07
CA PRO A 129 7.98 0.12 12.31
C PRO A 129 7.47 1.36 13.03
N VAL A 130 7.70 1.44 14.35
CA VAL A 130 7.38 2.62 15.15
C VAL A 130 8.65 3.37 15.46
N GLY A 131 8.94 4.41 14.69
CA GLY A 131 10.08 5.29 14.94
C GLY A 131 11.19 5.18 13.90
N ALA A 132 12.35 5.71 14.27
CA ALA A 132 13.48 6.00 13.40
C ALA A 132 14.50 4.85 13.36
N PHE A 133 14.06 3.67 12.92
CA PHE A 133 14.93 2.51 12.67
C PHE A 133 14.52 1.76 11.41
N LEU A 134 15.43 0.93 10.89
CA LEU A 134 15.15 0.04 9.77
C LEU A 134 14.39 -1.20 10.24
N PRO A 135 13.43 -1.72 9.45
CA PRO A 135 12.70 -2.92 9.85
C PRO A 135 13.64 -4.12 10.01
N PRO A 136 13.27 -5.09 10.88
CA PRO A 136 14.01 -6.35 10.99
C PRO A 136 13.81 -7.21 9.72
N SER A 137 14.44 -8.38 9.69
CA SER A 137 14.27 -9.37 8.61
C SER A 137 12.78 -9.68 8.39
N GLN A 138 12.34 -9.55 7.13
CA GLN A 138 10.94 -9.82 6.75
C GLN A 138 10.56 -11.27 7.03
N ASP A 139 11.43 -12.22 6.70
CA ASP A 139 11.14 -13.65 6.86
C ASP A 139 11.05 -14.07 8.33
N GLU A 140 11.94 -13.55 9.19
CA GLU A 140 11.88 -13.80 10.63
C GLU A 140 10.60 -13.23 11.22
N LEU A 141 10.27 -11.98 10.87
CA LEU A 141 9.08 -11.32 11.36
C LEU A 141 7.80 -11.98 10.82
N GLU A 142 7.79 -12.45 9.57
CA GLU A 142 6.66 -13.19 8.99
C GLU A 142 6.37 -14.46 9.79
N ASN A 143 7.41 -15.22 10.16
CA ASN A 143 7.29 -16.42 10.96
C ASN A 143 6.74 -16.13 12.37
N ASP A 144 7.20 -15.05 13.00
CA ASP A 144 6.70 -14.61 14.28
C ASP A 144 5.21 -14.22 14.20
N TYR A 145 4.83 -13.40 13.21
CA TYR A 145 3.43 -13.02 12.99
C TYR A 145 2.54 -14.23 12.76
N LYS A 146 2.96 -15.16 11.89
CA LYS A 146 2.20 -16.39 11.61
C LYS A 146 1.99 -17.21 12.87
N ARG A 147 3.05 -17.40 13.67
CA ARG A 147 2.97 -18.17 14.92
C ARG A 147 2.05 -17.50 15.94
N GLU A 148 2.25 -16.22 16.23
CA GLU A 148 1.53 -15.53 17.29
C GLU A 148 0.06 -15.32 16.91
N LEU A 149 -0.23 -14.88 15.67
CA LEU A 149 -1.61 -14.67 15.22
C LEU A 149 -2.41 -15.98 15.14
N GLN A 150 -1.77 -17.07 14.68
CA GLN A 150 -2.42 -18.37 14.68
C GLN A 150 -2.68 -18.89 16.09
N LYS A 151 -1.66 -18.86 16.97
CA LYS A 151 -1.74 -19.42 18.32
C LYS A 151 -2.77 -18.70 19.20
N HIS A 152 -2.81 -17.37 19.12
CA HIS A 152 -3.63 -16.56 20.02
C HIS A 152 -5.01 -16.25 19.45
N PHE A 153 -5.15 -16.18 18.12
CA PHE A 153 -6.39 -15.70 17.48
C PHE A 153 -6.97 -16.64 16.41
N GLY A 154 -6.22 -17.67 15.98
CA GLY A 154 -6.62 -18.57 14.90
C GLY A 154 -6.56 -17.93 13.52
N ILE A 155 -5.76 -16.88 13.34
CA ILE A 155 -5.67 -16.11 12.10
C ILE A 155 -4.56 -16.67 11.21
N VAL A 156 -4.88 -16.83 9.92
CA VAL A 156 -3.95 -17.22 8.86
C VAL A 156 -3.83 -16.14 7.79
N PHE A 157 -2.66 -16.01 7.18
CA PHE A 157 -2.39 -15.08 6.08
C PHE A 157 -1.21 -15.61 5.24
N ASN A 158 -1.04 -15.10 4.03
CA ASN A 158 -0.08 -15.60 3.06
C ASN A 158 1.34 -15.05 3.29
N ARG A 159 1.51 -13.72 3.29
CA ARG A 159 2.83 -13.05 3.44
C ARG A 159 2.77 -11.84 4.37
N LEU A 160 3.90 -11.52 4.99
CA LEU A 160 4.12 -10.28 5.72
C LEU A 160 5.08 -9.40 4.91
N PHE A 161 4.72 -8.13 4.74
CA PHE A 161 5.54 -7.13 4.09
C PHE A 161 6.08 -6.15 5.12
N THR A 162 7.40 -5.98 5.17
CA THR A 162 8.04 -4.98 6.04
C THR A 162 8.28 -3.70 5.26
N LEU A 163 7.84 -2.57 5.82
CA LEU A 163 8.12 -1.25 5.24
C LEU A 163 9.10 -0.46 6.09
N SER A 164 9.84 0.43 5.45
CA SER A 164 10.59 1.49 6.14
C SER A 164 9.68 2.70 6.37
N ASN A 165 9.86 3.41 7.48
CA ASN A 165 9.17 4.68 7.67
C ASN A 165 9.81 5.77 6.81
N LEU A 166 9.13 6.19 5.75
CA LEU A 166 9.67 7.23 4.89
C LEU A 166 9.76 8.57 5.65
N PRO A 167 10.88 9.30 5.55
CA PRO A 167 11.13 10.56 6.27
C PRO A 167 10.38 11.74 5.63
N ILE A 168 9.06 11.60 5.47
CA ILE A 168 8.16 12.59 4.83
C ILE A 168 6.93 12.86 5.72
N GLY A 169 6.15 13.87 5.34
CA GLY A 169 4.85 14.17 5.96
C GLY A 169 4.89 14.29 7.48
N ARG A 170 3.95 13.61 8.16
CA ARG A 170 3.80 13.64 9.62
C ARG A 170 5.00 13.05 10.35
N PHE A 171 5.61 11.99 9.80
CA PHE A 171 6.76 11.35 10.42
C PHE A 171 7.98 12.27 10.41
N ALA A 172 8.28 12.92 9.28
CA ALA A 172 9.32 13.95 9.22
C ALA A 172 9.06 15.10 10.20
N ALA A 173 7.81 15.58 10.28
CA ALA A 173 7.45 16.64 11.22
C ALA A 173 7.68 16.23 12.69
N TYR A 174 7.32 15.00 13.04
CA TYR A 174 7.59 14.43 14.36
C TYR A 174 9.10 14.33 14.64
N LEU A 175 9.89 13.78 13.71
CA LEU A 175 11.34 13.67 13.89
C LEU A 175 12.02 15.04 14.04
N ARG A 176 11.56 16.07 13.32
CA ARG A 176 12.05 17.45 13.53
C ARG A 176 11.72 17.96 14.91
N HIS A 177 10.51 17.71 15.40
CA HIS A 177 10.09 18.14 16.73
C HIS A 177 10.96 17.56 17.85
N ILE A 178 11.42 16.32 17.69
CA ILE A 178 12.30 15.65 18.65
C ILE A 178 13.81 15.74 18.29
N ASN A 179 14.19 16.54 17.29
CA ASN A 179 15.56 16.71 16.78
C ASN A 179 16.27 15.41 16.33
N GLU A 180 15.53 14.43 15.81
CA GLU A 180 16.06 13.15 15.32
C GLU A 180 16.06 13.03 13.79
N LEU A 181 15.54 14.04 13.05
CA LEU A 181 15.41 13.95 11.59
C LEU A 181 16.76 13.74 10.90
N ASP A 182 17.77 14.57 11.19
CA ASP A 182 19.07 14.50 10.51
C ASP A 182 19.77 13.17 10.78
N LYS A 183 19.67 12.67 12.01
CA LYS A 183 20.21 11.37 12.40
C LYS A 183 19.49 10.22 11.68
N TYR A 184 18.17 10.30 11.55
CA TYR A 184 17.42 9.29 10.79
C TYR A 184 17.75 9.33 9.30
N MET A 185 17.88 10.53 8.71
CA MET A 185 18.36 10.68 7.33
C MET A 185 19.75 10.08 7.14
N GLN A 186 20.68 10.33 8.08
CA GLN A 186 22.01 9.74 8.02
C GLN A 186 21.97 8.22 8.09
N LEU A 187 21.12 7.63 8.94
CA LEU A 187 20.91 6.18 8.99
C LEU A 187 20.48 5.62 7.63
N LEU A 188 19.53 6.28 6.95
CA LEU A 188 19.05 5.83 5.63
C LEU A 188 20.14 5.94 4.55
N ILE A 189 20.94 7.00 4.60
CA ILE A 189 22.06 7.22 3.68
C ILE A 189 23.15 6.17 3.90
N ASP A 190 23.57 5.96 5.16
CA ASP A 190 24.61 4.99 5.52
C ASP A 190 24.20 3.56 5.20
N ALA A 191 22.89 3.28 5.26
CA ALA A 191 22.32 1.99 4.94
C ALA A 191 21.93 1.83 3.45
N PHE A 192 22.25 2.79 2.58
CA PHE A 192 21.94 2.70 1.16
C PHE A 192 22.48 1.39 0.56
N ASN A 193 21.60 0.60 -0.04
CA ASN A 193 21.93 -0.68 -0.64
C ASN A 193 21.63 -0.66 -2.14
N PRO A 194 22.65 -0.60 -3.02
CA PRO A 194 22.47 -0.61 -4.47
C PRO A 194 21.71 -1.83 -5.02
N ALA A 195 21.74 -2.97 -4.33
CA ALA A 195 21.02 -4.17 -4.77
C ALA A 195 19.49 -3.97 -4.78
N THR A 196 18.99 -3.01 -4.01
CA THR A 196 17.55 -2.69 -3.93
C THR A 196 17.03 -1.99 -5.18
N ILE A 197 17.91 -1.39 -6.01
CA ILE A 197 17.50 -0.52 -7.11
C ILE A 197 16.57 -1.24 -8.08
N GLU A 198 16.89 -2.47 -8.49
CA GLU A 198 16.07 -3.20 -9.46
C GLU A 198 14.67 -3.57 -8.94
N GLY A 199 14.50 -3.68 -7.62
CA GLY A 199 13.22 -3.99 -6.99
C GLY A 199 12.34 -2.79 -6.67
N LEU A 200 12.78 -1.55 -6.94
CA LEU A 200 12.03 -0.35 -6.57
C LEU A 200 10.71 -0.23 -7.36
N MET A 201 9.62 0.05 -6.65
CA MET A 201 8.29 0.17 -7.28
C MET A 201 8.22 1.27 -8.35
N CYS A 202 8.96 2.36 -8.18
CA CYS A 202 8.93 3.49 -9.11
C CYS A 202 9.48 3.15 -10.50
N ARG A 203 10.07 1.95 -10.68
CA ARG A 203 10.56 1.45 -11.97
C ARG A 203 9.49 0.75 -12.80
N ASN A 204 8.43 0.24 -12.18
CA ASN A 204 7.42 -0.58 -12.84
C ASN A 204 5.97 -0.22 -12.47
N THR A 205 5.79 0.84 -11.68
CA THR A 205 4.48 1.29 -11.20
C THR A 205 4.32 2.78 -11.48
N ILE A 206 3.12 3.17 -11.88
CA ILE A 206 2.69 4.57 -12.01
C ILE A 206 1.70 4.87 -10.88
N SER A 207 1.92 5.95 -10.14
CA SER A 207 0.99 6.38 -9.10
C SER A 207 0.03 7.45 -9.64
N VAL A 208 -1.26 7.27 -9.37
CA VAL A 208 -2.34 8.13 -9.87
C VAL A 208 -3.12 8.74 -8.70
N GLY A 209 -3.14 10.06 -8.65
CA GLY A 209 -3.89 10.84 -7.66
C GLY A 209 -5.40 10.72 -7.82
N TRP A 210 -6.14 11.07 -6.76
CA TRP A 210 -7.60 11.01 -6.74
C TRP A 210 -8.28 12.03 -7.68
N ARG A 211 -7.54 12.98 -8.26
CA ARG A 211 -8.00 13.84 -9.36
C ARG A 211 -7.37 13.47 -10.70
N GLY A 212 -6.64 12.36 -10.77
CA GLY A 212 -5.98 11.85 -11.98
C GLY A 212 -4.56 12.36 -12.20
N GLU A 213 -3.95 13.05 -11.23
CA GLU A 213 -2.54 13.50 -11.32
C GLU A 213 -1.58 12.32 -11.39
N VAL A 214 -0.45 12.45 -12.08
CA VAL A 214 0.50 11.35 -12.28
C VAL A 214 1.82 11.57 -11.55
N TYR A 215 2.34 10.51 -10.93
CA TYR A 215 3.58 10.49 -10.17
C TYR A 215 4.34 9.18 -10.41
N ASP A 216 5.66 9.18 -10.18
CA ASP A 216 6.47 7.95 -10.28
C ASP A 216 6.23 6.96 -9.12
N CYS A 217 5.75 7.45 -7.96
CA CYS A 217 5.41 6.62 -6.80
C CYS A 217 4.45 7.35 -5.86
N ASP A 218 3.93 6.62 -4.88
CA ASP A 218 3.07 7.15 -3.81
C ASP A 218 3.78 8.20 -2.94
N PHE A 219 5.08 8.06 -2.69
CA PHE A 219 5.84 9.05 -1.94
C PHE A 219 6.04 10.36 -2.72
N ASN A 220 6.27 10.28 -4.03
CA ASN A 220 6.25 11.45 -4.91
C ASN A 220 4.88 12.13 -4.88
N GLN A 221 3.78 11.37 -4.85
CA GLN A 221 2.44 11.91 -4.66
C GLN A 221 2.29 12.64 -3.32
N GLN A 222 2.76 12.07 -2.21
CA GLN A 222 2.71 12.72 -0.89
C GLN A 222 3.53 14.01 -0.84
N LEU A 223 4.59 14.12 -1.65
CA LEU A 223 5.45 15.30 -1.75
C LEU A 223 4.99 16.29 -2.82
N GLY A 224 3.93 15.99 -3.58
CA GLY A 224 3.46 16.84 -4.67
C GLY A 224 4.41 16.88 -5.88
N MET A 225 5.28 15.88 -6.02
CA MET A 225 6.25 15.73 -7.12
C MET A 225 5.55 15.17 -8.38
N GLN A 226 4.53 15.90 -8.85
CA GLN A 226 3.74 15.53 -10.02
C GLN A 226 4.56 15.63 -11.29
N TRP A 227 4.32 14.71 -12.24
CA TRP A 227 4.83 14.84 -13.59
C TRP A 227 4.43 16.17 -14.22
N ASN A 228 5.39 16.82 -14.88
CA ASN A 228 5.20 18.16 -15.43
C ASN A 228 6.02 18.34 -16.73
N ASN A 229 5.41 18.99 -17.74
CA ASN A 229 6.05 19.36 -19.01
C ASN A 229 5.86 20.85 -19.35
N GLY A 230 5.88 21.71 -18.33
CA GLY A 230 5.43 23.11 -18.37
C GLY A 230 4.01 23.28 -17.84
N GLN A 231 3.25 22.19 -17.73
CA GLN A 231 1.94 22.10 -17.08
C GLN A 231 1.82 20.78 -16.32
N ALA A 232 0.88 20.73 -15.36
CA ALA A 232 0.57 19.54 -14.60
C ALA A 232 -0.01 18.44 -15.50
N ILE A 233 0.56 17.24 -15.45
CA ILE A 233 0.12 16.09 -16.29
C ILE A 233 -0.88 15.24 -15.52
N PHE A 234 -1.99 14.91 -16.17
CA PHE A 234 -2.97 13.95 -15.67
C PHE A 234 -2.93 12.67 -16.51
N LEU A 235 -3.47 11.58 -15.97
CA LEU A 235 -3.36 10.25 -16.56
C LEU A 235 -3.85 10.20 -18.00
N TRP A 236 -4.97 10.87 -18.30
CA TRP A 236 -5.55 10.93 -19.64
C TRP A 236 -4.76 11.76 -20.64
N ASP A 237 -3.76 12.53 -20.19
CA ASP A 237 -2.81 13.25 -21.06
C ASP A 237 -1.58 12.38 -21.40
N VAL A 238 -1.40 11.25 -20.70
CA VAL A 238 -0.28 10.33 -20.88
C VAL A 238 -0.61 9.33 -21.99
N ASP A 239 0.27 9.24 -22.98
CA ASP A 239 0.28 8.14 -23.94
C ASP A 239 0.80 6.87 -23.25
N PRO A 240 0.01 5.78 -23.14
CA PRO A 240 0.47 4.54 -22.52
C PRO A 240 1.78 4.01 -23.08
N ASP A 241 2.05 4.19 -24.38
CA ASP A 241 3.25 3.69 -25.04
C ASP A 241 4.50 4.53 -24.67
N SER A 242 4.32 5.65 -23.98
CA SER A 242 5.39 6.57 -23.55
C SER A 242 5.84 6.37 -22.09
N LEU A 243 5.32 5.34 -21.40
CA LEU A 243 5.59 5.11 -19.98
C LEU A 243 7.01 4.57 -19.72
N GLU A 244 7.59 3.87 -20.68
CA GLU A 244 8.91 3.27 -20.54
C GLU A 244 10.05 4.28 -20.68
N ASN A 245 11.21 3.96 -20.11
CA ASN A 245 12.46 4.73 -20.22
C ASN A 245 12.37 6.20 -19.78
N ARG A 246 11.40 6.51 -18.92
CA ARG A 246 11.26 7.83 -18.29
C ARG A 246 12.27 7.99 -17.16
N ALA A 247 12.76 9.21 -17.00
CA ALA A 247 13.52 9.57 -15.81
C ALA A 247 12.57 9.70 -14.61
N ILE A 248 12.82 8.90 -13.57
CA ILE A 248 12.08 8.94 -12.30
C ILE A 248 12.53 10.15 -11.50
N MET A 249 11.59 10.93 -10.97
CA MET A 249 11.92 12.03 -10.07
C MET A 249 12.39 11.47 -8.72
N THR A 250 13.59 11.85 -8.30
CA THR A 250 14.20 11.42 -7.03
C THR A 250 14.39 12.59 -6.07
N ALA A 251 14.40 12.28 -4.77
CA ALA A 251 14.71 13.22 -3.69
C ALA A 251 15.18 12.42 -2.45
N ASP A 252 15.50 13.11 -1.35
CA ASP A 252 16.07 12.48 -0.14
C ASP A 252 15.22 11.34 0.45
N HIS A 253 13.90 11.38 0.28
CA HIS A 253 13.01 10.31 0.73
C HIS A 253 13.32 8.96 0.06
N CYS A 254 13.92 8.95 -1.14
CA CYS A 254 14.27 7.73 -1.86
C CYS A 254 15.25 6.86 -1.07
N PHE A 255 16.08 7.45 -0.19
CA PHE A 255 16.93 6.67 0.72
C PHE A 255 16.12 5.75 1.64
N GLY A 256 14.88 6.11 1.98
CA GLY A 256 13.97 5.25 2.73
C GLY A 256 13.57 3.97 2.00
N CYS A 257 13.44 4.02 0.67
CA CYS A 257 13.13 2.86 -0.18
C CYS A 257 14.35 1.99 -0.48
N THR A 258 15.55 2.56 -0.44
CA THR A 258 16.80 1.89 -0.83
C THR A 258 17.67 1.44 0.34
N ALA A 259 17.32 1.81 1.57
CA ALA A 259 18.10 1.47 2.76
C ALA A 259 17.89 0.01 3.19
N GLY A 260 18.97 -0.65 3.60
CA GLY A 260 18.94 -2.01 4.15
C GLY A 260 18.43 -3.05 3.13
N ALA A 261 17.34 -3.75 3.48
CA ALA A 261 16.66 -4.69 2.59
C ALA A 261 15.76 -4.01 1.53
N GLY A 262 15.74 -2.67 1.53
CA GLY A 262 14.85 -1.86 0.72
C GLY A 262 13.39 -1.95 1.18
N SER A 263 12.56 -1.09 0.62
CA SER A 263 11.15 -1.02 0.94
C SER A 263 10.32 -0.65 -0.29
N SER A 264 9.41 -1.54 -0.65
CA SER A 264 8.39 -1.34 -1.67
C SER A 264 7.01 -1.65 -1.07
N CYS A 265 5.93 -1.31 -1.78
CA CYS A 265 4.59 -1.69 -1.35
C CYS A 265 4.38 -3.23 -1.30
N GLY A 266 5.30 -4.03 -1.84
CA GLY A 266 5.37 -5.50 -1.69
C GLY A 266 6.36 -5.99 -0.63
N GLY A 267 6.87 -5.11 0.23
CA GLY A 267 7.82 -5.44 1.31
C GLY A 267 9.28 -5.24 0.93
N ALA A 268 10.16 -5.97 1.60
CA ALA A 268 11.60 -6.01 1.34
C ALA A 268 11.89 -6.54 -0.08
N ILE A 269 12.95 -6.00 -0.71
CA ILE A 269 13.26 -6.23 -2.13
C ILE A 269 14.64 -6.85 -2.37
N VAL A 270 15.38 -7.14 -1.30
CA VAL A 270 16.62 -7.95 -1.30
C VAL A 270 16.74 -8.80 -0.04
#